data_AF-A0A6N7YH93-F1
#
_entry.id   AF-A0A6N7YH93-F1
#
_cell.length_a   1.000
_cell.length_b   1.000
_cell.length_c   1.000
_cell.angle_alpha   90.00
_cell.angle_beta   90.00
_cell.angle_gamma   90.00
#
_symmetry.space_group_name_H-M   'P 1'
#
loop_
_entity.id
_entity.type
_entity.pdbx_description
1 polymer ?
#
loop_
_entity_poly.entity_id
_entity_poly.type
_entity_poly.pdbx_seq_one_letter_code
_entity_poly.pdbx_strand_id
1 'polypeptide(L)'
;MNLTSDRSLGQLLDTSFALYRAHLGLFLLLAAGVVIPVDLIVGGIGLGQLTAGYDESPSAAETLVPSAVSALVTVPLITAMQVRAILAIEQGRTPTAGEAVREGLDVFTPLLVVVVLAGLVTILGFLALIIPGIYLLTHLAVAAQVVAVEGRTGGEALRRSFELVRGNAWWTLGVLLVINLLAGIVGGIATLPAVGLAESSDSALPLLIAAIIVEPFTLSFQALATTVLFFTLVARSTGVGAADGPSGAGPGTAPSQDDAFRAPEAPWQPPGFTDLPPPPRPPAGWEPPRPGS
;
A
#
# COMPACT_ATOMS: atom_id res chain seq x y z
N MET A 1 -5.39 1.12 -16.85
CA MET A 1 -4.13 1.91 -16.92
C MET A 1 -3.01 0.89 -16.74
N ASN A 2 -1.90 0.89 -17.49
CA ASN A 2 -0.95 -0.23 -17.36
C ASN A 2 -0.15 -0.08 -16.05
N LEU A 3 -0.52 -0.81 -14.99
CA LEU A 3 0.16 -0.77 -13.69
C LEU A 3 1.49 -1.56 -13.65
N THR A 4 1.80 -2.37 -14.67
CA THR A 4 2.91 -3.35 -14.66
C THR A 4 4.15 -2.96 -15.46
N SER A 5 4.38 -1.66 -15.71
CA SER A 5 5.58 -1.18 -16.42
C SER A 5 6.73 -0.82 -15.47
N ASP A 6 7.98 -0.95 -15.92
CA ASP A 6 9.12 -0.36 -15.22
C ASP A 6 9.01 1.17 -15.29
N ARG A 7 9.05 1.83 -14.13
CA ARG A 7 8.83 3.28 -14.00
C ARG A 7 10.03 3.97 -13.40
N SER A 8 10.32 5.16 -13.93
CA SER A 8 11.15 6.13 -13.22
C SER A 8 10.39 6.72 -12.02
N LEU A 9 11.12 7.39 -11.11
CA LEU A 9 10.52 8.10 -9.97
C LEU A 9 9.41 9.07 -10.42
N GLY A 10 9.67 9.87 -11.47
CA GLY A 10 8.70 10.84 -11.99
C GLY A 10 7.44 10.17 -12.51
N GLN A 11 7.57 9.12 -13.33
CA GLN A 11 6.43 8.37 -13.85
C GLN A 11 5.61 7.70 -12.75
N LEU A 12 6.26 7.21 -11.69
CA LEU A 12 5.57 6.64 -10.53
C LEU A 12 4.71 7.70 -9.83
N LEU A 13 5.29 8.88 -9.57
CA LEU A 13 4.56 9.99 -8.95
C LEU A 13 3.44 10.49 -9.85
N ASP A 14 3.69 10.68 -11.15
CA ASP A 14 2.67 11.11 -12.12
C ASP A 14 1.51 10.12 -12.19
N THR A 15 1.81 8.82 -12.22
CA THR A 15 0.79 7.75 -12.19
C THR A 15 -0.01 7.80 -10.89
N SER A 16 0.67 7.97 -9.75
CA SER A 16 0.03 8.05 -8.44
C SER A 16 -0.88 9.27 -8.33
N PHE A 17 -0.43 10.43 -8.80
CA PHE A 17 -1.22 11.67 -8.85
C PHE A 17 -2.40 11.57 -9.83
N ALA A 18 -2.20 10.97 -11.00
CA ALA A 18 -3.27 10.76 -11.97
C ALA A 18 -4.37 9.85 -11.40
N LEU A 19 -3.97 8.74 -10.77
CA LEU A 19 -4.89 7.81 -10.12
C LEU A 19 -5.65 8.49 -8.96
N TYR A 20 -4.93 9.25 -8.13
CA TYR A 20 -5.51 9.98 -7.03
C TYR A 20 -6.54 11.00 -7.50
N ARG A 21 -6.23 11.80 -8.55
CA ARG A 21 -7.18 12.78 -9.11
C ARG A 21 -8.38 12.13 -9.79
N ALA A 22 -8.19 11.00 -10.46
CA ALA A 22 -9.27 10.30 -11.16
C ALA A 22 -10.34 9.76 -10.21
N HIS A 23 -9.95 9.34 -8.99
CA HIS A 23 -10.85 8.71 -8.02
C HIS A 23 -10.81 9.39 -6.64
N LEU A 24 -10.55 10.70 -6.61
CA LEU A 24 -10.33 11.47 -5.38
C LEU A 24 -11.47 11.31 -4.37
N GLY A 25 -12.72 11.39 -4.84
CA GLY A 25 -13.89 11.27 -3.97
C GLY A 25 -13.99 9.91 -3.29
N LEU A 26 -13.70 8.81 -4.00
CA LEU A 26 -13.73 7.46 -3.43
C LEU A 26 -12.61 7.28 -2.40
N PHE A 27 -11.38 7.65 -2.73
CA PHE A 27 -10.23 7.45 -1.84
C PHE A 27 -10.34 8.30 -0.57
N LEU A 28 -10.76 9.56 -0.70
CA LEU A 28 -11.02 10.41 0.45
C LEU A 28 -12.20 9.91 1.29
N LEU A 29 -13.25 9.39 0.66
CA LEU A 29 -14.38 8.82 1.41
C LEU A 29 -13.94 7.60 2.23
N LEU A 30 -13.12 6.71 1.65
CA LEU A 30 -12.57 5.55 2.36
C LEU A 30 -11.63 5.97 3.48
N ALA A 31 -10.72 6.92 3.22
CA ALA A 31 -9.78 7.40 4.21
C ALA A 31 -10.49 8.16 5.34
N ALA A 32 -11.38 9.10 5.04
CA ALA A 32 -12.15 9.84 6.02
C ALA A 32 -13.07 8.94 6.84
N GLY A 33 -13.64 7.90 6.23
CA GLY A 33 -14.43 6.88 6.92
C GLY A 33 -13.66 6.12 8.00
N VAL A 34 -12.32 6.09 7.92
CA VAL A 34 -11.44 5.51 8.94
C VAL A 34 -10.88 6.58 9.87
N VAL A 35 -10.32 7.66 9.33
CA VAL A 35 -9.65 8.72 10.10
C VAL A 35 -10.60 9.41 11.06
N ILE A 36 -11.78 9.86 10.59
CA ILE A 36 -12.74 10.60 11.42
C ILE A 36 -13.09 9.85 12.73
N PRO A 37 -13.56 8.59 12.69
CA PRO A 37 -13.89 7.88 13.92
C PRO A 37 -12.65 7.58 14.76
N VAL A 38 -11.52 7.24 14.15
CA VAL A 38 -10.30 6.90 14.91
C VAL A 38 -9.76 8.11 15.65
N ASP A 39 -9.60 9.26 14.99
CA ASP A 39 -9.06 10.47 15.60
C ASP A 39 -10.00 11.05 16.64
N LEU A 40 -11.32 10.98 16.40
CA LEU A 40 -12.31 11.43 17.37
C LEU A 40 -12.29 10.56 18.63
N ILE A 41 -12.13 9.24 18.48
CA ILE A 41 -12.07 8.32 19.63
C ILE A 41 -10.73 8.48 20.36
N VAL A 42 -9.61 8.49 19.65
CA VAL A 42 -8.28 8.46 20.25
C VAL A 42 -7.84 9.85 20.70
N GLY A 43 -7.78 10.80 19.78
CA GLY A 43 -7.38 12.18 20.08
C GLY A 43 -8.49 12.94 20.81
N GLY A 44 -9.70 12.91 20.25
CA GLY A 44 -10.82 13.70 20.78
C GLY A 44 -11.26 13.27 22.19
N ILE A 45 -11.65 12.00 22.35
CA ILE A 45 -12.19 11.46 23.60
C ILE A 45 -11.06 10.88 24.47
N GLY A 46 -10.20 10.03 23.91
CA GLY A 46 -9.19 9.28 24.65
C GLY A 46 -8.11 10.16 25.27
N LEU A 47 -7.67 11.19 24.55
CA LEU A 47 -6.71 12.18 25.01
C LEU A 47 -7.35 13.52 25.40
N GLY A 48 -8.68 13.64 25.26
CA GLY A 48 -9.42 14.82 25.71
C GLY A 48 -9.24 16.08 24.84
N GLN A 49 -8.72 15.96 23.61
CA GLN A 49 -8.47 17.13 22.73
C GLN A 49 -9.73 17.94 22.41
N LEU A 50 -10.93 17.38 22.58
CA LEU A 50 -12.18 18.11 22.43
C LEU A 50 -12.38 19.22 23.48
N THR A 51 -11.76 19.08 24.64
CA THR A 51 -11.92 19.99 25.79
C THR A 51 -10.61 20.48 26.39
N ALA A 52 -9.48 19.92 25.98
CA ALA A 52 -8.16 20.29 26.46
C ALA A 52 -7.70 21.65 25.91
N GLY A 53 -6.88 22.34 26.71
CA GLY A 53 -6.13 23.51 26.28
C GLY A 53 -5.04 23.16 25.27
N TYR A 54 -4.39 24.17 24.71
CA TYR A 54 -3.26 23.94 23.82
C TYR A 54 -1.99 23.65 24.63
N ASP A 55 -1.25 22.60 24.26
CA ASP A 55 0.03 22.24 24.87
C ASP A 55 1.12 22.22 23.78
N GLU A 56 2.10 23.12 23.91
CA GLU A 56 3.28 23.17 23.03
C GLU A 56 4.22 21.97 23.22
N SER A 57 4.12 21.31 24.38
CA SER A 57 5.00 20.24 24.82
C SER A 57 4.20 18.96 25.13
N PRO A 58 3.52 18.38 24.12
CA PRO A 58 2.66 17.23 24.34
C PRO A 58 3.43 16.11 25.02
N SER A 59 2.75 15.45 25.96
CA SER A 59 3.29 14.31 26.67
C SER A 59 3.65 13.16 25.71
N ALA A 60 4.50 12.24 26.19
CA ALA A 60 4.82 11.05 25.42
C ALA A 60 3.57 10.24 25.06
N ALA A 61 2.53 10.22 25.91
CA ALA A 61 1.27 9.53 25.61
C ALA A 61 0.51 10.21 24.47
N GLU A 62 0.40 11.54 24.48
CA GLU A 62 -0.28 12.31 23.44
C GLU A 62 0.41 12.22 22.08
N THR A 63 1.73 11.96 22.08
CA THR A 63 2.48 11.74 20.83
C THR A 63 2.43 10.28 20.38
N LEU A 64 2.69 9.34 21.29
CA LEU A 64 2.89 7.93 20.94
C LEU A 64 1.59 7.17 20.72
N VAL A 65 0.52 7.48 21.46
CA VAL A 65 -0.75 6.76 21.34
C VAL A 65 -1.40 6.99 19.96
N PRO A 66 -1.60 8.23 19.48
CA PRO A 66 -2.14 8.46 18.14
C PRO A 66 -1.23 7.89 17.05
N SER A 67 0.09 8.05 17.19
CA SER A 67 1.06 7.50 16.25
C SER A 67 0.99 5.98 16.16
N ALA A 68 0.87 5.28 17.30
CA ALA A 68 0.74 3.83 17.35
C ALA A 68 -0.60 3.37 16.77
N VAL A 69 -1.71 4.04 17.09
CA VAL A 69 -3.01 3.71 16.50
C VAL A 69 -3.01 3.96 15.00
N SER A 70 -2.42 5.07 14.54
CA SER A 70 -2.31 5.37 13.12
C SER A 70 -1.49 4.29 12.39
N ALA A 71 -0.33 3.93 12.93
CA ALA A 71 0.55 2.91 12.33
C ALA A 71 -0.04 1.50 12.35
N LEU A 72 -0.82 1.14 13.38
CA LEU A 72 -1.34 -0.21 13.56
C LEU A 72 -2.79 -0.39 13.07
N VAL A 73 -3.57 0.67 12.96
CA VAL A 73 -4.99 0.58 12.61
C VAL A 73 -5.28 1.42 11.37
N THR A 74 -5.06 2.73 11.43
CA THR A 74 -5.47 3.66 10.38
C THR A 74 -4.78 3.38 9.04
N VAL A 75 -3.44 3.36 9.02
CA VAL A 75 -2.66 3.14 7.79
C VAL A 75 -2.90 1.75 7.19
N PRO A 76 -2.83 0.65 7.96
CA PRO A 76 -3.16 -0.69 7.47
C PRO A 76 -4.56 -0.81 6.86
N LEU A 77 -5.56 -0.22 7.51
CA LEU A 77 -6.95 -0.32 7.08
C LEU A 77 -7.21 0.51 5.81
N ILE A 78 -6.72 1.74 5.76
CA ILE A 78 -6.80 2.58 4.55
C ILE A 78 -6.08 1.90 3.39
N THR A 79 -4.88 1.37 3.63
CA THR A 79 -4.11 0.64 2.61
C THR A 79 -4.90 -0.54 2.07
N ALA A 80 -5.50 -1.36 2.93
CA ALA A 80 -6.34 -2.48 2.53
C ALA A 80 -7.50 -2.02 1.64
N MET A 81 -8.31 -1.06 2.12
CA MET A 81 -9.49 -0.57 1.40
C MET A 81 -9.12 0.02 0.03
N GLN A 82 -8.06 0.84 -0.02
CA GLN A 82 -7.66 1.50 -1.27
C GLN A 82 -7.03 0.53 -2.26
N VAL A 83 -6.20 -0.42 -1.82
CA VAL A 83 -5.67 -1.46 -2.71
C VAL A 83 -6.81 -2.26 -3.33
N ARG A 84 -7.81 -2.69 -2.54
CA ARG A 84 -8.97 -3.42 -3.06
C ARG A 84 -9.78 -2.59 -4.05
N ALA A 85 -9.99 -1.31 -3.77
CA ALA A 85 -10.64 -0.38 -4.70
C ALA A 85 -9.86 -0.26 -6.02
N ILE A 86 -8.53 -0.12 -5.98
CA ILE A 86 -7.67 -0.05 -7.17
C ILE A 86 -7.78 -1.34 -7.99
N LEU A 87 -7.73 -2.50 -7.34
CA LEU A 87 -7.86 -3.80 -8.00
C LEU A 87 -9.22 -3.94 -8.71
N ALA A 88 -10.30 -3.47 -8.07
CA ALA A 88 -11.63 -3.46 -8.69
C ALA A 88 -11.69 -2.51 -9.91
N ILE A 89 -11.10 -1.32 -9.82
CA ILE A 89 -11.02 -0.36 -10.93
C ILE A 89 -10.25 -0.94 -12.12
N GLU A 90 -9.12 -1.61 -11.86
CA GLU A 90 -8.32 -2.26 -12.89
C GLU A 90 -9.05 -3.43 -13.57
N GLN A 91 -9.95 -4.09 -12.84
CA GLN A 91 -10.86 -5.11 -13.40
C GLN A 91 -12.05 -4.51 -14.17
N GLY A 92 -12.09 -3.18 -14.36
CA GLY A 92 -13.19 -2.49 -15.04
C GLY A 92 -14.47 -2.37 -14.21
N ARG A 93 -14.42 -2.68 -12.91
CA ARG A 93 -15.55 -2.48 -11.99
C ARG A 93 -15.54 -1.04 -11.45
N THR A 94 -16.71 -0.55 -11.07
CA THR A 94 -16.87 0.68 -10.28
C THR A 94 -17.08 0.31 -8.81
N PRO A 95 -16.02 0.20 -7.99
CA PRO A 95 -16.17 -0.19 -6.59
C PRO A 95 -16.97 0.85 -5.82
N THR A 96 -17.97 0.39 -5.08
CA THR A 96 -18.66 1.22 -4.10
C THR A 96 -17.83 1.31 -2.81
N ALA A 97 -18.01 2.38 -2.03
CA ALA A 97 -17.29 2.53 -0.77
C ALA A 97 -17.57 1.37 0.20
N GLY A 98 -18.82 0.88 0.26
CA GLY A 98 -19.20 -0.24 1.12
C GLY A 98 -18.52 -1.56 0.72
N GLU A 99 -18.38 -1.83 -0.58
CA GLU A 99 -17.63 -2.99 -1.07
C GLU A 99 -16.14 -2.89 -0.69
N ALA A 100 -15.52 -1.73 -0.94
CA ALA A 100 -14.11 -1.53 -0.62
C ALA A 100 -13.83 -1.60 0.90
N VAL A 101 -14.75 -1.10 1.73
CA VAL A 101 -14.69 -1.26 3.20
C VAL A 101 -14.75 -2.73 3.60
N ARG A 102 -15.74 -3.47 3.08
CA ARG A 102 -15.90 -4.90 3.38
C ARG A 102 -14.68 -5.71 2.97
N GLU A 103 -14.24 -5.55 1.72
CA GLU A 103 -13.07 -6.26 1.21
C GLU A 103 -11.78 -5.86 1.93
N GLY A 104 -11.64 -4.59 2.33
CA GLY A 104 -10.51 -4.11 3.13
C GLY A 104 -10.49 -4.73 4.53
N LEU A 105 -11.66 -4.86 5.17
CA LEU A 105 -11.79 -5.51 6.48
C LEU A 105 -11.50 -7.01 6.42
N ASP A 106 -11.88 -7.69 5.33
CA ASP A 106 -11.61 -9.13 5.15
C ASP A 106 -10.10 -9.44 5.14
N VAL A 107 -9.27 -8.52 4.63
CA VAL A 107 -7.81 -8.67 4.60
C VAL A 107 -7.09 -7.91 5.73
N PHE A 108 -7.82 -7.17 6.57
CA PHE A 108 -7.21 -6.34 7.61
C PHE A 108 -6.45 -7.17 8.65
N THR A 109 -7.04 -8.26 9.15
CA THR A 109 -6.40 -9.11 10.17
C THR A 109 -5.05 -9.69 9.71
N PRO A 110 -4.95 -10.38 8.55
CA PRO A 110 -3.66 -10.88 8.09
C PRO A 110 -2.68 -9.74 7.77
N LEU A 111 -3.16 -8.60 7.28
CA LEU A 111 -2.33 -7.43 7.01
C LEU A 111 -1.76 -6.85 8.31
N LEU A 112 -2.58 -6.74 9.36
CA LEU A 112 -2.18 -6.28 10.69
C LEU A 112 -1.06 -7.15 11.26
N VAL A 113 -1.20 -8.48 11.17
CA VAL A 113 -0.14 -9.40 11.62
C VAL A 113 1.17 -9.13 10.88
N VAL A 114 1.12 -8.94 9.57
CA VAL A 114 2.32 -8.66 8.76
C VAL A 114 2.93 -7.30 9.09
N VAL A 115 2.11 -6.26 9.27
CA VAL A 115 2.58 -4.92 9.67
C VAL A 115 3.22 -4.95 11.06
N VAL A 116 2.64 -5.65 12.02
CA VAL A 116 3.20 -5.82 13.37
C VAL A 116 4.54 -6.57 13.31
N LEU A 117 4.61 -7.67 12.56
CA LEU A 117 5.87 -8.42 12.38
C LEU A 117 6.94 -7.57 11.69
N ALA A 118 6.57 -6.86 10.63
CA ALA A 118 7.48 -5.96 9.92
C ALA A 118 8.00 -4.84 10.83
N GLY A 119 7.10 -4.23 11.61
CA GLY A 119 7.42 -3.21 12.60
C GLY A 119 8.38 -3.72 13.65
N LEU A 120 8.11 -4.90 14.24
CA LEU A 120 8.97 -5.49 15.26
C LEU A 120 10.37 -5.81 14.72
N VAL A 121 10.46 -6.40 13.53
CA VAL A 121 11.75 -6.69 12.87
C VAL A 121 12.51 -5.39 12.57
N THR A 122 11.80 -4.35 12.12
CA THR A 122 12.39 -3.03 11.83
C THR A 122 12.90 -2.35 13.09
N ILE A 123 12.12 -2.37 14.18
CA ILE A 123 12.52 -1.83 15.49
C ILE A 123 13.76 -2.57 16.01
N LEU A 124 13.78 -3.91 15.97
CA LEU A 124 14.95 -4.70 16.35
C LEU A 124 16.17 -4.35 15.50
N GLY A 125 15.97 -4.08 14.20
CA GLY A 125 17.00 -3.56 13.31
C GLY A 125 17.59 -2.24 13.81
N PHE A 126 16.75 -1.26 14.11
CA PHE A 126 17.17 0.05 14.63
C PHE A 126 17.82 -0.04 16.02
N LEU A 127 17.35 -0.94 16.89
CA LEU A 127 17.95 -1.20 18.20
C LEU A 127 19.37 -1.79 18.07
N ALA A 128 19.60 -2.64 17.07
CA ALA A 128 20.92 -3.19 16.81
C ALA A 128 21.86 -2.13 16.20
N LEU A 129 21.41 -1.42 15.15
CA LEU A 129 22.13 -0.30 14.52
C LEU A 129 21.23 0.45 13.52
N ILE A 130 21.52 1.73 13.25
CA ILE A 130 20.75 2.56 12.30
C ILE A 130 20.72 1.96 10.88
N ILE A 131 21.86 1.50 10.36
CA ILE A 131 21.99 0.96 8.99
C ILE A 131 21.11 -0.28 8.76
N PRO A 132 21.14 -1.34 9.60
CA PRO A 132 20.25 -2.49 9.43
C PRO A 132 18.78 -2.13 9.63
N GLY A 133 18.46 -1.15 10.49
CA GLY A 133 17.10 -0.61 10.61
C GLY A 133 16.57 -0.04 9.30
N ILE A 134 17.33 0.85 8.65
CA ILE A 134 16.96 1.44 7.34
C ILE A 134 16.86 0.34 6.26
N TYR A 135 17.78 -0.62 6.28
CA TYR A 135 17.79 -1.73 5.34
C TYR A 135 16.51 -2.57 5.45
N LEU A 136 16.10 -2.95 6.67
CA LEU A 136 14.89 -3.73 6.91
C LEU A 136 13.62 -2.94 6.59
N LEU A 137 13.55 -1.67 7.01
CA LEU A 137 12.44 -0.77 6.68
C LEU A 137 12.19 -0.71 5.17
N THR A 138 13.27 -0.59 4.39
CA THR A 138 13.18 -0.51 2.93
C THR A 138 12.71 -1.83 2.32
N HIS A 139 13.23 -2.97 2.78
CA HIS A 139 12.87 -4.28 2.23
C HIS A 139 11.46 -4.73 2.61
N LEU A 140 10.90 -4.21 3.70
CA LEU A 140 9.57 -4.54 4.19
C LEU A 140 8.50 -3.48 3.83
N ALA A 141 8.89 -2.42 3.12
CA ALA A 141 8.02 -1.28 2.81
C ALA A 141 6.77 -1.64 2.00
N VAL A 142 6.81 -2.72 1.21
CA VAL A 142 5.67 -3.16 0.38
C VAL A 142 5.00 -4.43 0.92
N ALA A 143 5.30 -4.83 2.16
CA ALA A 143 4.75 -6.05 2.75
C ALA A 143 3.23 -5.99 2.91
N ALA A 144 2.67 -4.82 3.24
CA ALA A 144 1.22 -4.64 3.32
C ALA A 144 0.54 -4.85 1.96
N GLN A 145 1.16 -4.38 0.88
CA GLN A 145 0.68 -4.54 -0.50
C GLN A 145 0.77 -6.00 -0.95
N VAL A 146 1.80 -6.74 -0.52
CA VAL A 146 1.88 -8.19 -0.77
C VAL A 146 0.67 -8.92 -0.16
N VAL A 147 0.25 -8.56 1.05
CA VAL A 147 -0.94 -9.16 1.67
C VAL A 147 -2.20 -8.76 0.90
N ALA A 148 -2.39 -7.47 0.65
CA ALA A 148 -3.61 -6.94 0.06
C ALA A 148 -3.80 -7.35 -1.42
N VAL A 149 -2.70 -7.51 -2.17
CA VAL A 149 -2.72 -7.86 -3.61
C VAL A 149 -2.50 -9.35 -3.84
N GLU A 150 -1.46 -9.96 -3.24
CA GLU A 150 -1.08 -11.35 -3.50
C GLU A 150 -1.73 -12.34 -2.50
N GLY A 151 -2.38 -11.86 -1.43
CA GLY A 151 -3.04 -12.72 -0.43
C GLY A 151 -2.09 -13.53 0.45
N ARG A 152 -0.77 -13.30 0.36
CA ARG A 152 0.22 -13.98 1.24
C ARG A 152 0.14 -13.42 2.65
N THR A 153 0.45 -14.23 3.66
CA THR A 153 0.34 -13.80 5.07
C THR A 153 1.57 -14.17 5.89
N GLY A 154 1.71 -13.59 7.09
CA GLY A 154 2.80 -13.88 8.01
C GLY A 154 4.20 -13.73 7.40
N GLY A 155 5.08 -14.71 7.64
CA GLY A 155 6.45 -14.68 7.15
C GLY A 155 6.59 -14.74 5.62
N GLU A 156 5.62 -15.33 4.91
CA GLU A 156 5.65 -15.42 3.44
C GLU A 156 5.49 -14.04 2.80
N ALA A 157 4.65 -13.19 3.37
CA ALA A 157 4.47 -11.81 2.92
C ALA A 157 5.75 -10.99 3.10
N LEU A 158 6.42 -11.13 4.25
CA LEU A 158 7.70 -10.46 4.53
C LEU A 158 8.79 -10.90 3.57
N ARG A 159 8.92 -12.23 3.36
CA ARG A 159 9.90 -12.79 2.43
C ARG A 159 9.67 -12.31 1.01
N ARG A 160 8.41 -12.30 0.57
CA ARG A 160 8.05 -11.82 -0.77
C ARG A 160 8.35 -10.32 -0.94
N SER A 161 8.06 -9.48 0.06
CA SER A 161 8.46 -8.07 0.03
C SER A 161 9.97 -7.93 -0.10
N PHE A 162 10.72 -8.73 0.65
CA PHE A 162 12.18 -8.73 0.61
C PHE A 162 12.72 -9.11 -0.78
N GLU A 163 12.15 -10.14 -1.40
CA GLU A 163 12.50 -10.58 -2.75
C GLU A 163 12.20 -9.50 -3.82
N LEU A 164 11.08 -8.79 -3.69
CA LEU A 164 10.70 -7.71 -4.60
C LEU A 164 11.64 -6.49 -4.54
N VAL A 165 12.11 -6.15 -3.33
CA VAL A 165 13.00 -4.99 -3.11
C VAL A 165 14.47 -5.34 -3.38
N ARG A 166 14.83 -6.63 -3.34
CA ARG A 166 16.20 -7.10 -3.55
C ARG A 166 16.73 -6.61 -4.91
N GLY A 167 17.91 -5.99 -4.91
CA GLY A 167 18.52 -5.39 -6.10
C GLY A 167 18.05 -3.96 -6.43
N ASN A 168 16.95 -3.50 -5.82
CA ASN A 168 16.38 -2.16 -6.02
C ASN A 168 16.34 -1.31 -4.74
N ALA A 169 16.93 -1.77 -3.63
CA ALA A 169 16.79 -1.15 -2.31
C ALA A 169 17.09 0.36 -2.28
N TRP A 170 18.17 0.82 -2.92
CA TRP A 170 18.49 2.26 -2.96
C TRP A 170 17.46 3.10 -3.71
N TRP A 171 16.93 2.57 -4.81
CA TRP A 171 15.88 3.23 -5.57
C TRP A 171 14.57 3.24 -4.77
N THR A 172 14.19 2.10 -4.17
CA THR A 172 13.01 1.99 -3.29
C THR A 172 13.10 2.97 -2.12
N LEU A 173 14.26 3.06 -1.47
CA LEU A 173 14.50 4.02 -0.38
C LEU A 173 14.33 5.46 -0.86
N GLY A 174 14.89 5.81 -2.03
CA GLY A 174 14.71 7.14 -2.62
C GLY A 174 13.25 7.47 -2.93
N VAL A 175 12.50 6.51 -3.48
CA VAL A 175 11.06 6.66 -3.76
C VAL A 175 10.27 6.86 -2.46
N LEU A 176 10.50 6.02 -1.45
CA LEU A 176 9.84 6.13 -0.15
C LEU A 176 10.15 7.46 0.53
N LEU A 177 11.40 7.91 0.46
CA LEU A 177 11.81 9.20 1.01
C LEU A 177 11.04 10.34 0.33
N VAL A 178 10.93 10.33 -1.00
CA VAL A 178 10.21 11.37 -1.74
C VAL A 178 8.71 11.33 -1.43
N ILE A 179 8.08 10.16 -1.40
CA ILE A 179 6.66 10.01 -1.05
C ILE A 179 6.39 10.57 0.34
N ASN A 180 7.20 10.17 1.34
CA ASN A 180 7.02 10.62 2.72
C ASN A 180 7.38 12.10 2.92
N LEU A 181 8.38 12.61 2.21
CA LEU A 181 8.74 14.03 2.26
C LEU A 181 7.64 14.90 1.67
N LEU A 182 7.08 14.53 0.52
CA LEU A 182 5.95 15.25 -0.08
C LEU A 182 4.73 15.23 0.83
N ALA A 183 4.38 14.05 1.35
CA ALA A 183 3.30 13.88 2.32
C ALA A 183 3.51 14.75 3.58
N GLY A 184 4.72 14.73 4.14
CA GLY A 184 5.08 15.51 5.34
C GLY A 184 5.08 17.02 5.11
N ILE A 185 5.57 17.50 3.96
CA ILE A 185 5.53 18.93 3.62
C ILE A 185 4.09 19.40 3.46
N VAL A 186 3.27 18.66 2.70
CA VAL A 186 1.86 19.01 2.49
C VAL A 186 1.09 18.99 3.80
N GLY A 187 1.24 17.93 4.60
CA GLY A 187 0.59 17.80 5.90
C GLY A 187 1.03 18.88 6.89
N GLY A 188 2.33 19.16 6.96
CA GLY A 188 2.90 20.20 7.82
C GLY A 188 2.37 21.59 7.46
N ILE A 189 2.46 21.99 6.19
CA ILE A 189 1.95 23.28 5.71
C ILE A 189 0.45 23.42 5.96
N ALA A 190 -0.34 22.36 5.67
CA ALA A 190 -1.78 22.38 5.86
C ALA A 190 -2.20 22.50 7.34
N THR A 191 -1.34 22.08 8.27
CA THR A 191 -1.59 22.14 9.72
C THR A 191 -1.13 23.45 10.36
N LEU A 192 -0.26 24.24 9.71
CA LEU A 192 0.23 25.52 10.26
C LEU A 192 -0.87 26.49 10.73
N PRO A 193 -1.97 26.71 9.98
CA PRO A 193 -3.04 27.60 10.44
C PRO A 193 -3.70 27.09 11.72
N ALA A 194 -3.80 25.77 11.88
CA ALA A 194 -4.41 25.17 13.06
C ALA A 194 -3.54 25.31 14.31
N VAL A 195 -2.22 25.29 14.18
CA VAL A 195 -1.30 25.60 15.29
C VAL A 195 -1.54 27.02 15.80
N GLY A 196 -1.57 28.01 14.91
CA GLY A 196 -1.84 29.40 15.32
C GLY A 196 -3.24 29.61 15.90
N LEU A 197 -4.24 28.89 15.40
CA LEU A 197 -5.59 28.91 15.99
C LEU A 197 -5.62 28.24 17.37
N ALA A 198 -4.92 27.12 17.54
CA ALA A 198 -4.84 26.41 18.81
C ALA A 198 -4.15 27.26 19.89
N GLU A 199 -3.03 27.89 19.54
CA GLU A 199 -2.28 28.80 20.43
C GLU A 199 -3.13 30.02 20.82
N SER A 200 -3.78 30.68 19.85
CA SER A 200 -4.57 31.88 20.11
C SER A 200 -5.89 31.64 20.85
N SER A 201 -6.45 30.44 20.75
CA SER A 201 -7.70 30.07 21.41
C SER A 201 -7.50 29.25 22.70
N ASP A 202 -6.24 28.93 23.04
CA ASP A 202 -5.87 27.98 24.10
C ASP A 202 -6.74 26.71 24.06
N SER A 203 -6.79 26.08 22.88
CA SER A 203 -7.61 24.89 22.64
C SER A 203 -6.89 23.92 21.72
N ALA A 204 -6.91 22.63 22.06
CA ALA A 204 -6.40 21.57 21.19
C ALA A 204 -7.35 21.25 20.00
N LEU A 205 -8.59 21.74 20.03
CA LEU A 205 -9.62 21.43 19.05
C LEU A 205 -9.22 21.78 17.59
N PRO A 206 -8.58 22.93 17.29
CA PRO A 206 -8.13 23.23 15.93
C PRO A 206 -7.13 22.21 15.39
N LEU A 207 -6.24 21.66 16.22
CA LEU A 207 -5.28 20.62 15.81
C LEU A 207 -5.99 19.31 15.46
N LEU A 208 -6.96 18.90 16.28
CA LEU A 208 -7.78 17.73 15.99
C LEU A 208 -8.57 17.89 14.68
N ILE A 209 -9.18 19.06 14.47
CA ILE A 209 -9.89 19.36 13.23
C ILE A 209 -8.93 19.30 12.03
N ALA A 210 -7.72 19.84 12.16
CA ALA A 210 -6.72 19.78 11.11
C ALA A 210 -6.29 18.35 10.81
N ALA A 211 -6.03 17.52 11.82
CA ALA A 211 -5.70 16.11 11.63
C ALA A 211 -6.81 15.39 10.83
N ILE A 212 -8.07 15.53 11.28
CA ILE A 212 -9.24 14.93 10.63
C ILE A 212 -9.39 15.37 9.17
N ILE A 213 -9.07 16.61 8.85
CA ILE A 213 -9.19 17.15 7.48
C ILE A 213 -7.99 16.78 6.62
N VAL A 214 -6.77 16.80 7.17
CA VAL A 214 -5.51 16.72 6.40
C VAL A 214 -5.05 15.28 6.24
N GLU A 215 -5.15 14.45 7.28
CA GLU A 215 -4.68 13.07 7.25
C GLU A 215 -5.29 12.22 6.13
N PRO A 216 -6.60 12.29 5.83
CA PRO A 216 -7.18 11.48 4.75
C PRO A 216 -6.52 11.73 3.40
N PHE A 217 -6.09 12.97 3.13
CA PHE A 217 -5.41 13.32 1.88
C PHE A 217 -4.01 12.70 1.84
N THR A 218 -3.27 12.88 2.94
CA THR A 218 -1.88 12.43 3.06
C THR A 218 -1.77 10.91 3.01
N LEU A 219 -2.59 10.21 3.80
CA LEU A 219 -2.58 8.75 3.88
C LEU A 219 -3.05 8.10 2.58
N SER A 220 -4.05 8.69 1.91
CA SER A 220 -4.50 8.19 0.61
C SER A 220 -3.40 8.27 -0.45
N PHE A 221 -2.73 9.41 -0.53
CA PHE A 221 -1.63 9.58 -1.46
C PHE A 221 -0.49 8.59 -1.19
N GLN A 222 -0.11 8.42 0.08
CA GLN A 222 0.93 7.45 0.48
C GLN A 222 0.54 6.01 0.12
N ALA A 223 -0.70 5.60 0.41
CA ALA A 223 -1.17 4.25 0.10
C ALA A 223 -1.15 3.98 -1.41
N LEU A 224 -1.60 4.95 -2.22
CA LEU A 224 -1.57 4.86 -3.69
C LEU A 224 -0.14 4.80 -4.22
N ALA A 225 0.71 5.73 -3.80
CA ALA A 225 2.09 5.79 -4.27
C ALA A 225 2.89 4.53 -3.91
N THR A 226 2.66 3.98 -2.72
CA THR A 226 3.28 2.71 -2.29
C THR A 226 2.71 1.52 -3.06
N THR A 227 1.42 1.57 -3.47
CA THR A 227 0.82 0.55 -4.33
C THR A 227 1.41 0.58 -5.75
N VAL A 228 1.60 1.76 -6.34
CA VAL A 228 2.28 1.90 -7.64
C VAL A 228 3.74 1.47 -7.54
N LEU A 229 4.42 1.78 -6.44
CA LEU A 229 5.76 1.28 -6.14
C LEU A 229 5.79 -0.25 -6.11
N PHE A 230 4.85 -0.88 -5.41
CA PHE A 230 4.72 -2.35 -5.37
C PHE A 230 4.60 -2.94 -6.78
N PHE A 231 3.67 -2.46 -7.61
CA PHE A 231 3.53 -2.97 -8.97
C PHE A 231 4.77 -2.73 -9.85
N THR A 232 5.47 -1.61 -9.63
CA THR A 232 6.73 -1.32 -10.33
C THR A 232 7.83 -2.31 -9.92
N LEU A 233 7.94 -2.65 -8.64
CA LEU A 233 8.89 -3.66 -8.16
C LEU A 233 8.56 -5.05 -8.67
N VAL A 234 7.28 -5.41 -8.73
CA VAL A 234 6.82 -6.67 -9.36
C VAL A 234 7.30 -6.73 -10.81
N ALA A 235 7.05 -5.67 -11.60
CA ALA A 235 7.47 -5.59 -13.00
C ALA A 235 9.00 -5.76 -13.16
N ARG A 236 9.79 -5.10 -12.32
CA ARG A 236 11.27 -5.24 -12.32
C ARG A 236 11.73 -6.64 -11.96
N SER A 237 11.09 -7.27 -10.96
CA SER A 237 11.45 -8.63 -10.53
C SER A 237 11.19 -9.66 -11.62
N THR A 238 10.11 -9.50 -12.39
CA THR A 238 9.78 -10.38 -13.53
C THR A 238 10.76 -10.18 -14.69
N GLY A 239 11.17 -8.93 -14.96
CA GLY A 239 12.15 -8.63 -16.01
C GLY A 239 13.53 -9.25 -15.75
N VAL A 240 13.98 -9.28 -14.48
CA VAL A 240 15.22 -9.95 -14.09
C VAL A 240 15.11 -11.47 -14.21
N GLY A 241 13.98 -12.06 -13.79
CA GLY A 241 13.74 -13.50 -13.90
C GLY A 241 13.69 -14.02 -15.34
N ALA A 242 13.24 -13.22 -16.30
CA ALA A 242 13.26 -13.56 -17.72
C ALA A 242 14.67 -13.52 -18.33
N ALA A 243 15.55 -12.64 -17.84
CA ALA A 243 16.94 -12.57 -18.27
C ALA A 243 17.80 -13.73 -17.72
N ASP A 244 17.46 -14.26 -16.54
CA ASP A 244 18.18 -15.36 -15.86
C ASP A 244 17.58 -16.76 -16.13
N GLY A 245 16.54 -16.87 -16.99
CA GLY A 245 15.96 -18.15 -17.43
C GLY A 245 16.99 -19.02 -18.17
N PRO A 246 16.82 -20.36 -18.24
CA PRO A 246 17.85 -21.28 -18.71
C PRO A 246 18.20 -21.05 -20.18
N SER A 247 19.18 -20.19 -20.42
CA SER A 247 19.99 -20.17 -21.63
C SER A 247 20.90 -21.40 -21.60
N GLY A 248 20.29 -22.57 -21.77
CA GLY A 248 20.96 -23.79 -22.17
C GLY A 248 21.33 -23.72 -23.65
N ALA A 249 22.26 -22.83 -24.01
CA ALA A 249 22.96 -22.88 -25.28
C ALA A 249 24.42 -22.50 -25.00
N GLY A 250 25.31 -23.49 -25.13
CA GLY A 250 26.74 -23.36 -24.82
C GLY A 250 27.46 -22.31 -25.68
N PRO A 251 28.78 -22.13 -25.47
CA PRO A 251 29.55 -21.11 -26.16
C PRO A 251 29.69 -21.48 -27.64
N GLY A 252 28.81 -20.93 -28.47
CA GLY A 252 28.83 -21.15 -29.91
C GLY A 252 27.83 -20.26 -30.62
N THR A 253 28.35 -19.41 -31.50
CA THR A 253 27.66 -18.52 -32.46
C THR A 253 26.85 -17.36 -31.87
N ALA A 254 27.37 -16.14 -32.09
CA ALA A 254 26.62 -14.91 -31.89
C ALA A 254 25.35 -14.92 -32.77
N PRO A 255 24.19 -14.46 -32.27
CA PRO A 255 22.95 -14.44 -33.05
C PRO A 255 23.08 -13.49 -34.24
N SER A 256 22.64 -13.94 -35.41
CA SER A 256 22.52 -13.10 -36.60
C SER A 256 21.57 -11.94 -36.37
N GLN A 257 21.85 -10.80 -37.00
CA GLN A 257 21.13 -9.53 -36.87
C GLN A 257 19.62 -9.64 -37.13
N ASP A 258 19.17 -10.72 -37.79
CA ASP A 258 17.77 -11.02 -38.09
C ASP A 258 16.97 -11.56 -36.87
N ASP A 259 17.63 -12.15 -35.86
CA ASP A 259 16.96 -12.68 -34.66
C ASP A 259 16.69 -11.59 -33.60
N ALA A 260 17.41 -10.47 -33.67
CA ALA A 260 17.28 -9.35 -32.73
C ALA A 260 15.97 -8.55 -32.88
N PHE A 261 15.18 -8.83 -33.92
CA PHE A 261 13.90 -8.18 -34.21
C PHE A 261 12.67 -9.06 -34.00
N ARG A 262 12.81 -10.28 -33.44
CA ARG A 262 11.63 -11.02 -33.01
C ARG A 262 11.06 -10.32 -31.77
N ALA A 263 9.86 -9.76 -31.91
CA ALA A 263 9.13 -9.14 -30.82
C ALA A 263 9.10 -10.08 -29.58
N PRO A 264 9.28 -9.55 -28.37
CA PRO A 264 9.13 -10.35 -27.15
C PRO A 264 7.76 -11.02 -27.17
N GLU A 265 7.72 -12.30 -26.81
CA GLU A 265 6.48 -13.04 -26.63
C GLU A 265 5.50 -12.19 -25.81
N ALA A 266 4.23 -12.21 -26.23
CA ALA A 266 3.22 -11.27 -25.77
C ALA A 266 3.20 -11.12 -24.24
N PRO A 267 2.94 -9.90 -23.69
CA PRO A 267 2.75 -9.71 -22.27
C PRO A 267 1.79 -10.75 -21.72
N TRP A 268 2.08 -11.33 -20.54
CA TRP A 268 1.23 -12.32 -19.89
C TRP A 268 -0.24 -11.86 -19.95
N GLN A 269 -1.06 -12.63 -20.67
CA GLN A 269 -2.50 -12.48 -20.69
C GLN A 269 -3.06 -13.44 -19.63
N PRO A 270 -3.96 -13.00 -18.74
CA PRO A 270 -4.65 -13.92 -17.86
C PRO A 270 -5.39 -14.98 -18.71
N PRO A 271 -5.43 -16.26 -18.29
CA PRO A 271 -6.10 -17.31 -19.05
C PRO A 271 -7.54 -16.91 -19.34
N GLY A 272 -7.96 -17.03 -20.61
CA GLY A 272 -9.37 -16.87 -20.96
C GLY A 272 -10.21 -17.98 -20.32
N PHE A 273 -11.53 -17.75 -20.18
CA PHE A 273 -12.46 -18.76 -19.65
C PHE A 273 -12.44 -20.09 -20.46
N THR A 274 -11.84 -20.08 -21.65
CA THR A 274 -11.65 -21.22 -22.55
C THR A 274 -10.33 -21.98 -22.35
N ASP A 275 -9.37 -21.41 -21.61
CA ASP A 275 -8.03 -21.99 -21.39
C ASP A 275 -7.91 -22.70 -20.03
N LEU A 276 -8.98 -22.68 -19.23
CA LEU A 276 -9.06 -23.47 -18.00
C LEU A 276 -9.21 -24.95 -18.37
N PRO A 277 -8.49 -25.87 -17.70
CA PRO A 277 -8.77 -27.29 -17.83
C PRO A 277 -10.25 -27.54 -17.49
N PRO A 278 -10.95 -28.41 -18.24
CA PRO A 278 -12.35 -28.70 -17.97
C PRO A 278 -12.51 -29.14 -16.51
N PRO A 279 -13.60 -28.74 -15.83
CA PRO A 279 -13.81 -29.10 -14.45
C PRO A 279 -13.71 -30.63 -14.29
N PRO A 280 -13.16 -31.12 -13.16
CA PRO A 280 -13.07 -32.54 -12.91
C PRO A 280 -14.46 -33.16 -13.08
N ARG A 281 -14.51 -34.30 -13.79
CA ARG A 281 -15.78 -35.00 -14.00
C ARG A 281 -16.41 -35.30 -12.63
N PRO A 282 -17.73 -35.10 -12.49
CA PRO A 282 -18.41 -35.47 -11.26
C PRO A 282 -18.15 -36.95 -10.94
N PRO A 283 -18.15 -37.33 -9.65
CA PRO A 283 -18.12 -38.73 -9.25
C PRO A 283 -19.21 -39.52 -9.97
N ALA A 284 -18.94 -40.78 -10.32
CA ALA A 284 -19.95 -41.65 -10.91
C ALA A 284 -21.19 -41.73 -10.00
N GLY A 285 -22.35 -41.29 -10.51
CA GLY A 285 -23.61 -41.24 -9.75
C GLY A 285 -24.01 -39.87 -9.20
N TRP A 286 -23.26 -38.80 -9.48
CA TRP A 286 -23.68 -37.44 -9.14
C TRP A 286 -24.74 -36.92 -10.13
N GLU A 287 -25.92 -36.55 -9.62
CA GLU A 287 -26.93 -35.78 -10.34
C GLU A 287 -26.99 -34.34 -9.78
N PRO A 288 -27.03 -33.30 -10.63
CA PRO A 288 -27.17 -31.93 -10.17
C PRO A 288 -28.53 -31.71 -9.47
N PRO A 289 -28.59 -30.84 -8.44
CA PRO A 289 -29.85 -30.46 -7.81
C PRO A 289 -30.79 -29.84 -8.86
N ARG A 290 -32.03 -30.33 -8.94
CA ARG A 290 -33.05 -29.75 -9.82
C ARG A 290 -33.40 -28.34 -9.32
N PRO A 291 -33.40 -27.31 -10.19
CA PRO A 291 -33.88 -26.00 -9.80
C PRO A 291 -35.40 -26.06 -9.58
N GLY A 292 -35.84 -25.87 -8.34
CA GLY A 292 -37.25 -25.69 -7.98
C GLY A 292 -37.94 -26.94 -7.44
N SER A 293 -38.00 -27.03 -6.11
CA SER A 293 -39.12 -27.57 -5.35
C SER A 293 -39.35 -26.67 -4.15
#